data_AF-X1BA83-F1
#
_entry.id   AF-X1BA83-F1
#
_cell.length_a   1.000
_cell.length_b   1.000
_cell.length_c   1.000
_cell.angle_alpha   90.00
_cell.angle_beta   90.00
_cell.angle_gamma   90.00
#
_symmetry.space_group_name_H-M   'P 1'
#
loop_
_entity.id
_entity.type
_entity.pdbx_description
1 polymer ?
#
loop_
_entity_poly.entity_id
_entity_poly.type
_entity_poly.pdbx_seq_one_letter_code
_entity_poly.pdbx_strand_id
1 'polypeptide(L)'
;MENENLAVTVNTNGSLKIVDKRTSQTYDNLLTFEDSADIGDGWYYGMAVNDEVFSSTASSAAVSLVHDGPNLTTFRIRTVMQVPRQFTFDNTMVRTDELVDLVIESSVNLRPGASDIEIQTVVKNVAEDHRLRVLFPSNVDADTYLADTPFDVVERPIALNSDNYLFRELEVETKPQQSWTAIFEEGRGLAVVSTGLLETA
;
A
#
# COMPACT_ATOMS: atom_id res chain seq x y z
N MET A 1 -14.04 -13.40 6.35
CA MET A 1 -13.73 -14.75 5.82
C MET A 1 -12.64 -15.36 6.67
N GLU A 2 -12.59 -16.68 6.78
CA GLU A 2 -11.62 -17.36 7.63
C GLU A 2 -11.29 -18.74 7.04
N ASN A 3 -10.04 -19.17 7.20
CA ASN A 3 -9.60 -20.55 6.94
C ASN A 3 -8.84 -21.10 8.17
N GLU A 4 -8.09 -22.17 8.00
CA GLU A 4 -7.31 -22.82 9.05
C GLU A 4 -6.22 -21.91 9.64
N ASN A 5 -5.62 -21.04 8.82
CA ASN A 5 -4.46 -20.23 9.15
C ASN A 5 -4.79 -18.77 9.45
N LEU A 6 -5.78 -18.19 8.76
CA LEU A 6 -6.05 -16.75 8.75
C LEU A 6 -7.54 -16.46 8.97
N ALA A 7 -7.83 -15.43 9.77
CA ALA A 7 -9.14 -14.80 9.83
C ALA A 7 -9.04 -13.37 9.30
N VAL A 8 -9.86 -13.02 8.32
CA VAL A 8 -9.83 -11.74 7.59
C VAL A 8 -11.15 -11.01 7.77
N THR A 9 -11.06 -9.79 8.28
CA THR A 9 -12.17 -8.86 8.47
C THR A 9 -11.96 -7.63 7.58
N VAL A 10 -13.02 -7.18 6.92
CA VAL A 10 -13.01 -5.89 6.20
C VAL A 10 -13.55 -4.83 7.15
N ASN A 11 -12.74 -3.81 7.43
CA ASN A 11 -13.10 -2.67 8.27
C ASN A 11 -14.09 -1.75 7.52
N THR A 12 -14.74 -0.84 8.25
CA THR A 12 -15.75 0.08 7.68
C THR A 12 -15.18 1.03 6.62
N ASN A 13 -13.89 1.33 6.68
CA ASN A 13 -13.16 2.13 5.69
C ASN A 13 -12.56 1.31 4.53
N GLY A 14 -12.83 -0.01 4.49
CA GLY A 14 -12.34 -0.91 3.44
C GLY A 14 -10.94 -1.49 3.69
N SER A 15 -10.23 -1.04 4.73
CA SER A 15 -8.98 -1.67 5.15
C SER A 15 -9.21 -3.10 5.66
N LEU A 16 -8.16 -3.90 5.70
CA LEU A 16 -8.20 -5.28 6.17
C LEU A 16 -7.62 -5.39 7.57
N LYS A 17 -8.30 -6.20 8.38
CA LYS A 17 -7.76 -6.77 9.61
C LYS A 17 -7.55 -8.26 9.41
N ILE A 18 -6.33 -8.73 9.65
CA ILE A 18 -5.93 -10.12 9.56
C ILE A 18 -5.49 -10.61 10.92
N VAL A 19 -6.03 -11.75 11.36
CA VAL A 19 -5.52 -12.51 12.49
C VAL A 19 -4.83 -13.77 11.95
N ASP A 20 -3.53 -13.91 12.19
CA ASP A 20 -2.81 -15.16 11.95
C ASP A 20 -3.08 -16.10 13.12
N LYS A 21 -3.83 -17.17 12.87
CA LYS A 21 -4.29 -18.14 13.87
C LYS A 21 -3.16 -19.00 14.40
N ARG A 22 -2.03 -19.10 13.68
CA ARG A 22 -0.87 -19.89 14.10
C ARG A 22 -0.06 -19.16 15.17
N THR A 23 0.01 -17.83 15.08
CA THR A 23 0.79 -16.97 15.99
C THR A 23 -0.08 -16.14 16.92
N SER A 24 -1.39 -16.10 16.69
CA SER A 24 -2.36 -15.18 17.32
C SER A 24 -2.05 -13.69 17.08
N GLN A 25 -1.16 -13.38 16.14
CA GLN A 25 -0.82 -12.00 15.79
C GLN A 25 -1.95 -11.36 14.99
N THR A 26 -2.20 -10.08 15.27
CA THR A 26 -3.17 -9.27 14.54
C THR A 26 -2.45 -8.19 13.75
N TYR A 27 -2.84 -8.02 12.49
CA TYR A 27 -2.43 -6.95 11.59
C TYR A 27 -3.70 -6.18 11.21
N ASP A 28 -3.71 -4.87 11.39
CA ASP A 28 -4.89 -4.04 11.21
C ASP A 28 -4.55 -2.84 10.32
N ASN A 29 -5.57 -2.21 9.73
CA ASN A 29 -5.41 -1.12 8.77
C ASN A 29 -4.54 -1.47 7.54
N LEU A 30 -4.49 -2.75 7.15
CA LEU A 30 -3.87 -3.20 5.92
C LEU A 30 -4.70 -2.78 4.70
N LEU A 31 -4.10 -2.75 3.50
CA LEU A 31 -4.80 -2.31 2.28
C LEU A 31 -5.34 -0.87 2.42
N THR A 32 -4.59 -0.01 3.13
CA THR A 32 -4.88 1.43 3.22
C THR A 32 -4.28 2.12 2.00
N PHE A 33 -5.03 3.00 1.33
CA PHE A 33 -4.52 3.76 0.19
C PHE A 33 -4.10 5.16 0.61
N GLU A 34 -3.04 5.66 -0.03
CA GLU A 34 -2.51 7.00 0.20
C GLU A 34 -2.22 7.66 -1.14
N ASP A 35 -2.60 8.92 -1.29
CA ASP A 35 -2.43 9.72 -2.49
C ASP A 35 -1.69 11.02 -2.15
N SER A 36 -0.57 11.27 -2.84
CA SER A 36 0.27 12.47 -2.70
C SER A 36 0.55 13.08 -4.06
N ALA A 37 0.96 14.35 -4.11
CA ALA A 37 1.50 14.95 -5.33
C ALA A 37 2.74 14.19 -5.81
N ASP A 38 2.91 14.18 -7.14
CA ASP A 38 4.15 13.88 -7.82
C ASP A 38 4.38 14.93 -8.90
N ILE A 39 5.35 15.81 -8.65
CA ILE A 39 5.76 16.89 -9.57
C ILE A 39 7.05 16.56 -10.31
N GLY A 40 7.40 15.28 -10.34
CA GLY A 40 8.61 14.79 -10.95
C GLY A 40 8.45 14.59 -12.45
N ASP A 41 9.09 13.54 -12.93
CA ASP A 41 9.01 13.13 -14.33
C ASP A 41 9.03 11.60 -14.45
N GLY A 42 9.19 11.09 -15.67
CA GLY A 42 9.24 9.64 -15.91
C GLY A 42 10.44 8.92 -15.29
N TRP A 43 11.38 9.62 -14.66
CA TRP A 43 12.58 9.08 -14.02
C TRP A 43 12.58 9.21 -12.50
N TYR A 44 12.04 10.30 -11.97
CA TYR A 44 12.14 10.64 -10.55
C TYR A 44 10.80 11.08 -9.97
N TYR A 45 10.50 10.58 -8.76
CA TYR A 45 9.38 11.05 -7.94
C TYR A 45 9.65 12.44 -7.38
N GLY A 46 8.92 13.45 -7.87
CA GLY A 46 9.06 14.83 -7.42
C GLY A 46 8.21 15.11 -6.19
N MET A 47 8.85 15.14 -5.01
CA MET A 47 8.18 15.56 -3.79
C MET A 47 7.82 17.05 -3.83
N ALA A 48 6.53 17.38 -3.75
CA ALA A 48 6.07 18.76 -3.60
C ALA A 48 6.18 19.19 -2.13
N VAL A 49 6.74 20.40 -1.89
CA VAL A 49 6.97 20.93 -0.53
C VAL A 49 5.66 21.31 0.17
N ASN A 50 4.64 21.72 -0.59
CA ASN A 50 3.34 22.18 -0.08
C ASN A 50 2.23 21.19 -0.42
N ASP A 51 2.47 19.90 -0.23
CA ASP A 51 1.49 18.86 -0.56
C ASP A 51 0.53 18.56 0.60
N GLU A 52 -0.67 18.11 0.24
CA GLU A 52 -1.65 17.51 1.15
C GLU A 52 -1.79 16.03 0.79
N VAL A 53 -1.45 15.16 1.75
CA VAL A 53 -1.54 13.72 1.58
C VAL A 53 -2.95 13.23 1.94
N PHE A 54 -3.62 12.58 0.99
CA PHE A 54 -4.95 12.03 1.17
C PHE A 54 -4.85 10.56 1.54
N SER A 55 -5.56 10.15 2.60
CA SER A 55 -5.55 8.78 3.10
C SER A 55 -6.95 8.17 3.07
N SER A 56 -7.04 6.89 2.71
CA SER A 56 -8.32 6.16 2.70
C SER A 56 -8.81 5.77 4.10
N THR A 57 -8.08 6.08 5.18
CA THR A 57 -8.44 5.68 6.54
C THR A 57 -9.78 6.24 7.01
N ALA A 58 -10.20 7.38 6.44
CA ALA A 58 -11.51 8.01 6.66
C ALA A 58 -12.44 7.94 5.43
N SER A 59 -12.08 7.17 4.40
CA SER A 59 -12.95 6.94 3.24
C SER A 59 -14.09 5.99 3.58
N SER A 60 -15.19 6.13 2.85
CA SER A 60 -16.24 5.11 2.84
C SER A 60 -15.87 3.97 1.89
N ALA A 61 -16.25 2.75 2.25
CA ALA A 61 -16.11 1.57 1.40
C ALA A 61 -17.45 0.85 1.25
N ALA A 62 -17.74 0.41 0.02
CA ALA A 62 -18.81 -0.55 -0.25
C ALA A 62 -18.21 -1.95 -0.35
N VAL A 63 -18.77 -2.91 0.37
CA VAL A 63 -18.25 -4.28 0.43
C VAL A 63 -19.32 -5.25 -0.07
N SER A 64 -18.94 -6.16 -0.97
CA SER A 64 -19.82 -7.23 -1.46
C SER A 64 -19.13 -8.58 -1.42
N LEU A 65 -19.89 -9.63 -1.11
CA LEU A 65 -19.47 -11.02 -1.21
C LEU A 65 -19.67 -11.48 -2.66
N VAL A 66 -18.58 -11.71 -3.38
CA VAL A 66 -18.61 -12.10 -4.81
C VAL A 66 -18.67 -13.62 -4.96
N HIS A 67 -17.87 -14.33 -4.14
CA HIS A 67 -17.82 -15.78 -4.11
C HIS A 67 -17.81 -16.27 -2.66
N ASP A 68 -18.58 -17.31 -2.39
CA ASP A 68 -18.61 -18.01 -1.11
C ASP A 68 -18.75 -19.52 -1.35
N GLY A 69 -17.67 -20.11 -1.86
CA GLY A 69 -17.60 -21.52 -2.20
C GLY A 69 -16.59 -22.27 -1.34
N PRO A 70 -16.65 -23.62 -1.33
CA PRO A 70 -15.76 -24.44 -0.49
C PRO A 70 -14.27 -24.31 -0.84
N ASN A 71 -13.93 -23.78 -2.02
CA ASN A 71 -12.55 -23.65 -2.49
C ASN A 71 -12.05 -22.21 -2.56
N LEU A 72 -12.93 -21.22 -2.36
CA LEU A 72 -12.60 -19.81 -2.50
C LEU A 72 -13.72 -18.94 -1.91
N THR A 73 -13.35 -18.00 -1.07
CA THR A 73 -14.17 -16.85 -0.70
C THR A 73 -13.55 -15.58 -1.27
N THR A 74 -14.38 -14.73 -1.88
CA THR A 74 -13.95 -13.45 -2.45
C THR A 74 -14.84 -12.32 -1.96
N PHE A 75 -14.25 -11.31 -1.34
CA PHE A 75 -14.89 -10.02 -1.12
C PHE A 75 -14.42 -9.01 -2.16
N ARG A 76 -15.33 -8.18 -2.67
CA ARG A 76 -14.99 -6.97 -3.41
C ARG A 76 -15.19 -5.77 -2.51
N ILE A 77 -14.16 -4.94 -2.42
CA ILE A 77 -14.11 -3.73 -1.63
C ILE A 77 -13.95 -2.57 -2.60
N ARG A 78 -14.94 -1.68 -2.64
CA ARG A 78 -14.92 -0.47 -3.45
C ARG A 78 -14.72 0.73 -2.53
N THR A 79 -13.54 1.31 -2.57
CA THR A 79 -13.15 2.51 -1.82
C THR A 79 -13.18 3.72 -2.76
N VAL A 80 -13.72 4.84 -2.29
CA VAL A 80 -13.69 6.12 -3.02
C VAL A 80 -12.87 7.11 -2.21
N MET A 81 -11.80 7.62 -2.81
CA MET A 81 -11.01 8.73 -2.28
C MET A 81 -11.38 9.99 -3.04
N GLN A 82 -11.59 11.09 -2.32
CA GLN A 82 -11.67 12.42 -2.90
C GLN A 82 -10.25 12.97 -2.95
N VAL A 83 -9.67 13.10 -4.13
CA VAL A 83 -8.29 13.59 -4.30
C VAL A 83 -8.27 14.79 -5.24
N PRO A 84 -7.30 15.70 -5.11
CA PRO A 84 -7.13 16.79 -6.06
C PRO A 84 -6.98 16.28 -7.49
N ARG A 85 -7.65 16.95 -8.44
CA ARG A 85 -7.63 16.59 -9.85
C ARG A 85 -6.23 16.55 -10.45
N GLN A 86 -5.39 17.53 -10.16
CA GLN A 86 -4.07 17.71 -10.78
C GLN A 86 -3.20 18.65 -9.95
N PHE A 87 -1.96 18.86 -10.37
CA PHE A 87 -1.06 19.86 -9.80
C PHE A 87 -1.09 21.18 -10.60
N THR A 88 -0.92 22.31 -9.91
CA THR A 88 -0.86 23.64 -10.54
C THR A 88 0.58 24.13 -10.61
N PHE A 89 1.15 24.12 -11.81
CA PHE A 89 2.52 24.57 -12.09
C PHE A 89 2.63 26.09 -12.34
N ASP A 90 2.01 26.90 -11.47
CA ASP A 90 2.13 28.36 -11.49
C ASP A 90 2.92 28.88 -10.27
N ASN A 91 2.77 30.15 -9.90
CA ASN A 91 3.47 30.72 -8.75
C ASN A 91 3.06 30.10 -7.40
N THR A 92 1.95 29.36 -7.33
CA THR A 92 1.45 28.74 -6.10
C THR A 92 2.10 27.39 -5.82
N MET A 93 2.38 26.59 -6.85
CA MET A 93 2.96 25.25 -6.74
C MET A 93 2.21 24.37 -5.73
N VAL A 94 0.90 24.20 -5.94
CA VAL A 94 0.01 23.36 -5.11
C VAL A 94 -0.92 22.51 -5.97
N ARG A 95 -1.54 21.49 -5.38
CA ARG A 95 -2.63 20.73 -6.01
C ARG A 95 -3.89 21.59 -6.12
N THR A 96 -4.76 21.27 -7.09
CA THR A 96 -6.01 22.01 -7.30
C THR A 96 -7.04 21.78 -6.18
N ASP A 97 -7.85 22.79 -5.85
CA ASP A 97 -8.99 22.64 -4.94
C ASP A 97 -10.11 21.73 -5.48
N GLU A 98 -10.18 21.52 -6.81
CA GLU A 98 -11.13 20.59 -7.42
C GLU A 98 -10.79 19.15 -7.02
N LEU A 99 -11.68 18.54 -6.24
CA LEU A 99 -11.58 17.13 -5.88
C LEU A 99 -12.33 16.25 -6.89
N VAL A 100 -11.74 15.10 -7.20
CA VAL A 100 -12.31 14.05 -8.05
C VAL A 100 -12.41 12.73 -7.32
N ASP A 101 -13.42 11.93 -7.66
CA ASP A 101 -13.61 10.56 -7.17
C ASP A 101 -12.56 9.61 -7.77
N LEU A 102 -11.50 9.32 -7.03
CA LEU A 102 -10.59 8.22 -7.33
C LEU A 102 -11.20 6.91 -6.82
N VAL A 103 -11.70 6.09 -7.74
CA VAL A 103 -12.37 4.82 -7.42
C VAL A 103 -11.35 3.68 -7.44
N ILE A 104 -11.25 2.98 -6.32
CA ILE A 104 -10.34 1.86 -6.11
C ILE A 104 -11.15 0.62 -5.77
N GLU A 105 -11.06 -0.41 -6.60
CA GLU A 105 -11.76 -1.69 -6.40
C GLU A 105 -10.75 -2.80 -6.11
N SER A 106 -10.80 -3.37 -4.91
CA SER A 106 -9.95 -4.49 -4.50
C SER A 106 -10.77 -5.76 -4.36
N SER A 107 -10.38 -6.82 -5.06
CA SER A 107 -10.90 -8.18 -4.86
C SER A 107 -9.96 -8.92 -3.93
N VAL A 108 -10.46 -9.35 -2.78
CA VAL A 108 -9.71 -10.01 -1.71
C VAL A 108 -10.15 -11.45 -1.64
N ASN A 109 -9.22 -12.36 -1.91
CA ASN A 109 -9.46 -13.80 -2.03
C ASN A 109 -8.81 -14.55 -0.86
N LEU A 110 -9.53 -15.51 -0.29
CA LEU A 110 -8.98 -16.47 0.66
C LEU A 110 -9.37 -17.89 0.24
N ARG A 111 -8.38 -18.77 0.17
CA ARG A 111 -8.54 -20.20 -0.16
C ARG A 111 -8.39 -21.07 1.09
N PRO A 112 -9.00 -22.27 1.13
CA PRO A 112 -8.70 -23.26 2.17
C PRO A 112 -7.21 -23.58 2.23
N GLY A 113 -6.65 -23.69 3.43
CA GLY A 113 -5.26 -24.04 3.68
C GLY A 113 -4.22 -22.98 3.30
N ALA A 114 -4.58 -21.88 2.65
CA ALA A 114 -3.66 -20.81 2.28
C ALA A 114 -3.14 -20.06 3.53
N SER A 115 -1.90 -19.60 3.47
CA SER A 115 -1.28 -18.74 4.50
C SER A 115 -1.09 -17.30 4.02
N ASP A 116 -1.63 -16.99 2.85
CA ASP A 116 -1.58 -15.71 2.17
C ASP A 116 -3.00 -15.29 1.74
N ILE A 117 -3.12 -14.02 1.36
CA ILE A 117 -4.35 -13.42 0.85
C ILE A 117 -4.03 -12.86 -0.52
N GLU A 118 -4.78 -13.30 -1.54
CA GLU A 118 -4.60 -12.79 -2.90
C GLU A 118 -5.44 -11.52 -3.06
N ILE A 119 -4.80 -10.42 -3.45
CA ILE A 119 -5.47 -9.13 -3.66
C ILE A 119 -5.23 -8.68 -5.09
N GLN A 120 -6.33 -8.39 -5.80
CA GLN A 120 -6.27 -7.70 -7.08
C GLN A 120 -6.95 -6.34 -6.95
N THR A 121 -6.21 -5.27 -7.21
CA THR A 121 -6.72 -3.90 -7.18
C THR A 121 -6.82 -3.34 -8.58
N VAL A 122 -7.96 -2.71 -8.89
CA VAL A 122 -8.19 -1.94 -10.10
C VAL A 122 -8.47 -0.50 -9.70
N VAL A 123 -7.70 0.42 -10.27
CA VAL A 123 -7.84 1.86 -10.03
C VAL A 123 -8.40 2.51 -11.28
N LYS A 124 -9.49 3.25 -11.16
CA LYS A 124 -9.96 4.13 -12.22
C LYS A 124 -9.28 5.48 -12.05
N ASN A 125 -8.10 5.63 -12.64
CA ASN A 125 -7.37 6.89 -12.52
C ASN A 125 -8.03 8.01 -13.34
N VAL A 126 -8.35 9.10 -12.67
CA VAL A 126 -8.94 10.33 -13.23
C VAL A 126 -8.22 11.59 -12.72
N ALA A 127 -7.15 11.41 -11.95
CA ALA A 127 -6.30 12.47 -11.43
C ALA A 127 -4.93 12.44 -12.13
N GLU A 128 -4.25 13.58 -12.11
CA GLU A 128 -2.95 13.82 -12.72
C GLU A 128 -1.94 14.28 -11.64
N ASP A 129 -0.64 14.24 -11.97
CA ASP A 129 0.46 14.75 -11.12
C ASP A 129 0.44 14.23 -9.68
N HIS A 130 0.21 12.92 -9.55
CA HIS A 130 -0.01 12.26 -8.27
C HIS A 130 0.61 10.87 -8.23
N ARG A 131 0.84 10.40 -7.00
CA ARG A 131 1.32 9.05 -6.68
C ARG A 131 0.33 8.39 -5.73
N LEU A 132 -0.22 7.26 -6.15
CA LEU A 132 -1.05 6.40 -5.32
C LEU A 132 -0.24 5.24 -4.76
N ARG A 133 -0.29 5.05 -3.44
CA ARG A 133 0.36 3.95 -2.72
C ARG A 133 -0.67 3.09 -2.00
N VAL A 134 -0.29 1.84 -1.74
CA VAL A 134 -1.02 0.93 -0.85
C VAL A 134 -0.13 0.58 0.33
N LEU A 135 -0.66 0.72 1.54
CA LEU A 135 0.04 0.60 2.80
C LEU A 135 -0.38 -0.68 3.52
N PHE A 136 0.63 -1.36 4.07
CA PHE A 136 0.49 -2.58 4.85
C PHE A 136 1.26 -2.42 6.18
N PRO A 137 0.70 -1.66 7.15
CA PRO A 137 1.37 -1.42 8.44
C PRO A 137 1.62 -2.73 9.18
N SER A 138 2.88 -3.18 9.15
CA SER A 138 3.32 -4.44 9.76
C SER A 138 3.30 -4.37 11.30
N ASN A 139 3.51 -3.17 11.86
CA ASN A 139 3.78 -2.94 13.28
C ASN A 139 4.88 -3.89 13.82
N VAL A 140 5.90 -4.11 13.01
CA VAL A 140 7.13 -4.78 13.40
C VAL A 140 8.12 -3.70 13.82
N ASP A 141 8.77 -3.88 14.97
CA ASP A 141 9.84 -3.00 15.43
C ASP A 141 11.15 -3.52 14.82
N ALA A 142 11.62 -2.87 13.75
CA ALA A 142 12.84 -3.29 13.07
C ALA A 142 13.57 -2.08 12.52
N ASP A 143 14.89 -2.21 12.36
CA ASP A 143 15.75 -1.21 11.73
C ASP A 143 15.92 -1.48 10.22
N THR A 144 15.65 -2.72 9.79
CA THR A 144 15.87 -3.19 8.43
C THR A 144 14.69 -3.98 7.89
N TYR A 145 14.63 -4.10 6.56
CA TYR A 145 13.69 -4.95 5.86
C TYR A 145 14.41 -5.72 4.73
N LEU A 146 13.77 -6.78 4.24
CA LEU A 146 14.23 -7.58 3.12
C LEU A 146 13.46 -7.24 1.85
N ALA A 147 14.16 -7.16 0.72
CA ALA A 147 13.54 -7.08 -0.59
C ALA A 147 14.31 -7.95 -1.59
N ASP A 148 13.62 -8.45 -2.60
CA ASP A 148 14.25 -9.23 -3.64
C ASP A 148 14.92 -8.37 -4.72
N THR A 149 15.99 -8.94 -5.28
CA THR A 149 16.74 -8.41 -6.42
C THR A 149 17.07 -9.58 -7.36
N PRO A 150 17.61 -9.33 -8.57
CA PRO A 150 17.97 -10.42 -9.47
C PRO A 150 18.92 -11.43 -8.81
N PHE A 151 18.39 -12.62 -8.53
CA PHE A 151 19.09 -13.76 -7.93
C PHE A 151 19.58 -13.57 -6.48
N ASP A 152 19.09 -12.56 -5.75
CA ASP A 152 19.51 -12.32 -4.37
C ASP A 152 18.41 -11.66 -3.51
N VAL A 153 18.58 -11.76 -2.20
CA VAL A 153 17.77 -11.06 -1.19
C VAL A 153 18.66 -10.03 -0.51
N VAL A 154 18.26 -8.76 -0.58
CA VAL A 154 19.01 -7.68 0.06
C VAL A 154 18.30 -7.21 1.31
N GLU A 155 19.09 -6.92 2.34
CA GLU A 155 18.63 -6.26 3.56
C GLU A 155 18.92 -4.76 3.45
N ARG A 156 17.94 -3.92 3.77
CA ARG A 156 18.04 -2.47 3.65
C ARG A 156 17.60 -1.78 4.94
N PRO A 157 18.25 -0.67 5.33
CA PRO A 157 17.77 0.16 6.44
C PRO A 157 16.41 0.78 6.11
N ILE A 158 15.52 0.83 7.10
CA ILE A 158 14.24 1.53 7.01
C ILE A 158 14.47 3.05 7.10
N ALA A 159 15.30 3.48 8.04
CA ALA A 159 15.63 4.90 8.21
C ALA A 159 16.52 5.40 7.07
N LEU A 160 16.20 6.57 6.55
CA LEU A 160 17.10 7.32 5.66
C LEU A 160 18.37 7.73 6.40
N ASN A 161 19.44 7.96 5.65
CA ASN A 161 20.70 8.39 6.22
C ASN A 161 20.55 9.69 7.02
N SER A 162 21.14 9.77 8.22
CA SER A 162 21.10 11.00 9.03
C SER A 162 21.75 12.20 8.32
N ASP A 163 22.71 11.92 7.44
CA ASP A 163 23.44 12.92 6.66
C ASP A 163 22.80 13.19 5.29
N ASN A 164 21.57 12.72 5.05
CA ASN A 164 20.88 12.83 3.75
C ASN A 164 20.84 14.28 3.23
N TYR A 165 20.71 15.26 4.12
CA TYR A 165 20.71 16.69 3.79
C TYR A 165 22.01 17.20 3.11
N LEU A 166 23.10 16.43 3.18
CA LEU A 166 24.36 16.75 2.49
C LEU A 166 24.37 16.29 1.03
N PHE A 167 23.43 15.45 0.61
CA PHE A 167 23.42 14.87 -0.72
C PHE A 167 22.86 15.87 -1.72
N ARG A 168 23.37 15.84 -2.96
CA ARG A 168 22.85 16.68 -4.05
C ARG A 168 21.50 16.19 -4.54
N GLU A 169 21.33 14.87 -4.54
CA GLU A 169 20.07 14.18 -4.77
C GLU A 169 19.77 13.43 -3.47
N LEU A 170 18.71 13.85 -2.80
CA LEU A 170 18.36 13.29 -1.50
C LEU A 170 17.97 11.83 -1.67
N GLU A 171 18.41 11.01 -0.73
CA GLU A 171 17.88 9.68 -0.53
C GLU A 171 16.37 9.76 -0.26
N VAL A 172 15.61 8.92 -0.96
CA VAL A 172 14.17 8.73 -0.76
C VAL A 172 13.90 7.36 -0.12
N GLU A 173 12.75 7.27 0.54
CA GLU A 173 12.26 6.04 1.19
C GLU A 173 12.07 4.90 0.17
N THR A 174 11.55 5.22 -1.02
CA THR A 174 11.23 4.23 -2.03
C THR A 174 12.49 3.57 -2.59
N LYS A 175 12.55 2.24 -2.54
CA LYS A 175 13.62 1.41 -3.10
C LYS A 175 13.06 0.43 -4.14
N PRO A 176 13.90 -0.10 -5.05
CA PRO A 176 13.46 -1.09 -6.01
C PRO A 176 13.22 -2.47 -5.36
N GLN A 177 12.16 -3.16 -5.78
CA GLN A 177 11.92 -4.58 -5.57
C GLN A 177 11.67 -5.28 -6.92
N GLN A 178 11.74 -6.60 -6.97
CA GLN A 178 11.36 -7.39 -8.17
C GLN A 178 9.95 -7.96 -8.01
N SER A 179 9.71 -8.64 -6.90
CA SER A 179 8.44 -9.33 -6.64
C SER A 179 7.99 -9.30 -5.18
N TRP A 180 8.87 -9.04 -4.21
CA TRP A 180 8.43 -8.99 -2.83
C TRP A 180 9.32 -8.14 -1.91
N THR A 181 8.68 -7.66 -0.86
CA THR A 181 9.31 -7.02 0.29
C THR A 181 8.76 -7.65 1.57
N ALA A 182 9.62 -7.84 2.58
CA ALA A 182 9.22 -8.39 3.85
C ALA A 182 9.94 -7.69 5.01
N ILE A 183 9.22 -7.54 6.12
CA ILE A 183 9.73 -7.04 7.39
C ILE A 183 9.35 -8.03 8.48
N PHE A 184 10.28 -8.35 9.38
CA PHE A 184 10.04 -9.30 10.45
C PHE A 184 10.96 -9.04 11.65
N GLU A 185 10.47 -9.45 12.81
CA GLU A 185 11.23 -9.58 14.05
C GLU A 185 10.69 -10.81 14.79
N GLU A 186 11.32 -11.26 15.88
CA GLU A 186 11.00 -12.50 16.59
C GLU A 186 9.49 -12.75 16.78
N GLY A 187 8.93 -13.67 15.97
CA GLY A 187 7.54 -14.12 16.06
C GLY A 187 6.49 -13.24 15.36
N ARG A 188 6.88 -12.14 14.68
CA ARG A 188 5.98 -11.28 13.91
C ARG A 188 6.63 -10.86 12.59
N GLY A 189 5.89 -10.96 11.49
CA GLY A 189 6.41 -10.55 10.19
C GLY A 189 5.31 -10.42 9.15
N LEU A 190 5.55 -9.59 8.16
CA LEU A 190 4.66 -9.35 7.05
C LEU A 190 5.46 -9.30 5.76
N ALA A 191 5.04 -10.07 4.76
CA ALA A 191 5.58 -10.01 3.42
C ALA A 191 4.47 -9.54 2.46
N VAL A 192 4.83 -8.63 1.56
CA VAL A 192 3.99 -8.19 0.45
C VAL A 192 4.62 -8.70 -0.83
N VAL A 193 3.88 -9.55 -1.54
CA VAL A 193 4.28 -10.08 -2.84
C VAL A 193 3.45 -9.37 -3.91
N SER A 194 4.12 -8.86 -4.94
CA SER A 194 3.48 -8.12 -6.02
C SER A 194 4.06 -8.51 -7.38
N THR A 195 3.24 -8.42 -8.41
CA THR A 195 3.68 -8.63 -9.79
C THR A 195 3.61 -7.29 -10.51
N GLY A 196 4.76 -6.80 -10.99
CA GLY A 196 4.82 -5.56 -11.77
C GLY A 196 4.75 -4.26 -10.97
N LEU A 197 4.80 -4.32 -9.62
CA LEU A 197 5.00 -3.17 -8.75
C LEU A 197 6.45 -3.21 -8.25
N LEU A 198 7.33 -2.47 -8.93
CA LEU A 198 8.78 -2.57 -8.74
C LEU A 198 9.33 -1.63 -7.67
N GLU A 199 8.46 -0.93 -6.95
CA GLU A 199 8.81 0.05 -5.93
C GLU A 199 8.19 -0.31 -4.58
N THR A 200 8.98 -0.18 -3.52
CA THR A 200 8.61 -0.49 -2.12
C THR A 200 9.22 0.53 -1.18
N ALA A 201 8.65 0.72 0.01
CA ALA A 201 9.17 1.61 1.05
C ALA A 201 9.05 0.93 2.43
#